data_AF-A0A3E0QAS4-F1
#
_entry.id   AF-A0A3E0QAS4-F1
#
_cell.length_a   1.000
_cell.length_b   1.000
_cell.length_c   1.000
_cell.angle_alpha   90.00
_cell.angle_beta   90.00
_cell.angle_gamma   90.00
#
_symmetry.space_group_name_H-M   'P 1'
#
loop_
_entity.id
_entity.type
_entity.pdbx_description
1 polymer ?
#
loop_
_entity_poly.entity_id
_entity_poly.type
_entity_poly.pdbx_seq_one_letter_code
_entity_poly.pdbx_strand_id
1 'polypeptide(L)'
;RDGIYIFVSEIVATLGLLIIIFGTMKNGKITVAASVGLYITAGYWFTSSTSFANPAVAIARTFTDSFTGINYLNTPYYILAELLGMIIAIYLVKKLFLEKN
;
A
#
# COMPACT_ATOMS: atom_id res chain seq x y z
N ARG A 1 -0.68 13.81 9.83
CA ARG A 1 0.53 13.90 8.97
C ARG A 1 0.09 14.18 7.54
N ASP A 2 0.80 15.05 6.83
CA ASP A 2 0.49 15.53 5.47
C ASP A 2 1.77 15.85 4.67
N GLY A 3 1.59 16.14 3.38
CA GLY A 3 2.65 16.57 2.48
C GLY A 3 2.84 15.66 1.27
N ILE A 4 3.47 16.19 0.21
CA ILE A 4 3.66 15.47 -1.06
C ILE A 4 4.46 14.18 -0.90
N TYR A 5 5.41 14.16 0.03
CA TYR A 5 6.23 12.99 0.32
C TYR A 5 5.39 11.83 0.92
N ILE A 6 4.34 12.13 1.69
CA ILE A 6 3.37 11.15 2.19
C ILE A 6 2.52 10.59 1.04
N PHE A 7 2.09 11.45 0.13
CA PHE A 7 1.31 11.04 -1.05
C PHE A 7 2.08 10.06 -1.92
N VAL A 8 3.30 10.42 -2.29
CA VAL A 8 4.18 9.56 -3.09
C VAL A 8 4.49 8.27 -2.34
N SER A 9 4.69 8.38 -1.02
CA SER A 9 4.94 7.23 -0.14
C SER A 9 3.79 6.22 -0.16
N GLU A 10 2.53 6.65 -0.06
CA GLU A 10 1.36 5.75 -0.12
C GLU A 10 1.13 5.18 -1.53
N ILE A 11 1.44 5.93 -2.60
CA ILE A 11 1.46 5.38 -3.97
C ILE A 11 2.44 4.20 -4.05
N VAL A 12 3.68 4.40 -3.59
CA VAL A 12 4.73 3.37 -3.61
C VAL A 12 4.36 2.19 -2.72
N ALA A 13 3.82 2.45 -1.53
CA ALA A 13 3.37 1.43 -0.59
C ALA A 13 2.31 0.53 -1.22
N THR A 14 1.21 1.09 -1.74
CA THR A 14 0.12 0.32 -2.36
C THR A 14 0.58 -0.39 -3.64
N LEU A 15 1.41 0.27 -4.44
CA LEU A 15 1.94 -0.31 -5.67
C LEU A 15 2.72 -1.58 -5.38
N GLY A 16 3.73 -1.49 -4.50
CA GLY A 16 4.57 -2.65 -4.20
C GLY A 16 3.80 -3.76 -3.48
N LEU A 17 2.83 -3.42 -2.62
CA LEU A 17 1.97 -4.40 -1.95
C LEU A 17 1.24 -5.27 -2.97
N LEU A 18 0.60 -4.66 -3.97
CA LEU A 18 -0.13 -5.39 -4.99
C LEU A 18 0.81 -6.20 -5.89
N ILE A 19 1.97 -5.67 -6.27
CA ILE A 19 2.98 -6.45 -7.00
C ILE A 19 3.40 -7.69 -6.22
N ILE A 20 3.62 -7.58 -4.90
CA ILE A 20 3.97 -8.72 -4.04
C ILE A 20 2.82 -9.74 -3.98
N ILE A 21 1.58 -9.29 -3.79
CA ILE A 21 0.41 -10.18 -3.75
C ILE A 21 0.30 -10.99 -5.04
N PHE A 22 0.30 -10.34 -6.20
CA PHE A 22 0.12 -11.01 -7.48
C PHE A 22 1.37 -11.82 -7.89
N GLY A 23 2.57 -11.32 -7.60
CA GLY A 23 3.82 -11.99 -7.91
C GLY A 23 4.04 -13.29 -7.13
N THR A 24 3.50 -13.38 -5.92
CA THR A 24 3.61 -14.58 -5.07
C THR A 24 2.37 -15.48 -5.13
N MET A 25 1.35 -15.11 -5.90
CA MET A 25 0.06 -15.78 -5.95
C MET A 25 0.16 -17.26 -6.39
N LYS A 26 1.12 -17.57 -7.28
CA LYS A 26 1.37 -18.95 -7.76
C LYS A 26 2.06 -19.84 -6.72
N ASN A 27 2.64 -19.26 -5.67
CA ASN A 27 3.40 -19.97 -4.63
C ASN A 27 2.53 -20.39 -3.43
N GLY A 28 1.21 -20.21 -3.51
CA GLY A 28 0.25 -20.64 -2.49
C GLY A 28 0.00 -19.61 -1.37
N LYS A 29 -1.11 -19.82 -0.63
CA LYS A 29 -1.66 -18.85 0.34
C LYS A 29 -0.69 -18.47 1.46
N ILE A 30 0.09 -19.43 1.96
CA ILE A 30 1.06 -19.18 3.05
C ILE A 30 2.14 -18.21 2.59
N THR A 31 2.69 -18.42 1.39
CA THR A 31 3.71 -17.55 0.80
C THR A 31 3.18 -16.14 0.58
N VAL A 32 1.95 -16.01 0.06
CA VAL A 32 1.30 -14.70 -0.13
C VAL A 32 1.14 -13.98 1.22
N ALA A 33 0.60 -14.66 2.23
CA ALA A 33 0.38 -14.06 3.55
C ALA A 33 1.70 -13.61 4.21
N ALA A 34 2.74 -14.44 4.15
CA ALA A 34 4.07 -14.11 4.66
C ALA A 34 4.67 -12.91 3.92
N SER A 35 4.56 -12.89 2.58
CA SER A 35 5.12 -11.81 1.75
C SER A 35 4.42 -10.48 1.98
N VAL A 36 3.09 -10.50 2.12
CA VAL A 36 2.29 -9.31 2.50
C VAL A 36 2.73 -8.79 3.87
N GLY A 37 2.84 -9.66 4.88
CA GLY A 37 3.26 -9.27 6.22
C GLY A 37 4.66 -8.66 6.25
N LEU A 38 5.61 -9.27 5.53
CA LEU A 38 6.98 -8.77 5.40
C LEU A 38 7.02 -7.43 4.66
N TYR A 39 6.24 -7.26 3.60
CA TYR A 39 6.21 -6.02 2.83
C TYR A 39 5.64 -4.86 3.65
N ILE A 40 4.52 -5.05 4.35
CA ILE A 40 3.96 -4.02 5.24
C ILE A 40 4.94 -3.70 6.37
N THR A 41 5.57 -4.72 6.97
CA THR A 41 6.58 -4.51 8.02
C THR A 41 7.77 -3.71 7.50
N ALA A 42 8.29 -4.03 6.32
CA ALA A 42 9.33 -3.24 5.68
C ALA A 42 8.83 -1.81 5.39
N GLY A 43 7.59 -1.67 4.94
CA GLY A 43 6.93 -0.40 4.67
C GLY A 43 6.94 0.55 5.87
N TYR A 44 6.80 0.04 7.09
CA TYR A 44 6.92 0.84 8.31
C TYR A 44 8.29 1.52 8.45
N TRP A 45 9.35 0.93 7.88
CA TRP A 45 10.72 1.44 7.94
C TRP A 45 11.13 2.26 6.72
N PHE A 46 10.76 1.83 5.51
CA PHE A 46 11.24 2.49 4.29
C PHE A 46 10.31 3.58 3.74
N THR A 47 9.05 3.62 4.19
CA THR A 47 8.07 4.63 3.75
C THR A 47 7.95 5.76 4.76
N SER A 48 7.79 6.99 4.28
CA SER A 48 7.63 8.16 5.16
C SER A 48 6.25 8.21 5.84
N SER A 49 5.28 7.47 5.31
CA SER A 49 3.89 7.40 5.77
C SER A 49 3.60 6.25 6.74
N THR A 50 4.54 5.32 6.95
CA THR A 50 4.33 4.04 7.66
C THR A 50 3.40 3.04 6.94
N SER A 51 3.27 3.19 5.61
CA SER A 51 2.66 2.22 4.68
C SER A 51 1.25 1.77 5.09
N PHE A 52 0.26 2.65 5.00
CA PHE A 52 -1.14 2.23 5.23
C PHE A 52 -1.60 1.31 4.11
N ALA A 53 -1.37 1.73 2.86
CA ALA A 53 -1.63 0.97 1.65
C ALA A 53 -3.05 0.39 1.57
N ASN A 54 -4.01 1.00 2.26
CA ASN A 54 -5.35 0.49 2.47
C ASN A 54 -6.29 1.59 2.99
N PRO A 55 -7.35 1.95 2.23
CA PRO A 55 -8.30 2.99 2.62
C PRO A 55 -8.96 2.74 3.99
N ALA A 56 -9.24 1.49 4.33
CA ALA A 56 -9.82 1.14 5.62
C ALA A 56 -8.85 1.41 6.78
N VAL A 57 -7.55 1.19 6.57
CA VAL A 57 -6.50 1.52 7.55
C VAL A 57 -6.37 3.02 7.68
N ALA A 58 -6.35 3.78 6.58
CA ALA A 58 -6.32 5.23 6.60
C ALA A 58 -7.47 5.80 7.43
N ILE A 59 -8.71 5.31 7.21
CA ILE A 59 -9.88 5.70 7.99
C ILE A 59 -9.71 5.31 9.46
N ALA A 60 -9.31 4.08 9.76
CA ALA A 60 -9.12 3.62 11.14
C ALA A 60 -8.11 4.48 11.92
N ARG A 61 -7.04 4.94 11.25
CA ARG A 61 -6.00 5.79 11.85
C ARG A 61 -6.46 7.20 12.19
N THR A 62 -7.62 7.64 11.69
CA THR A 62 -8.24 8.90 12.12
C THR A 62 -8.79 8.85 13.54
N PHE A 63 -9.02 7.65 14.07
CA PHE A 63 -9.55 7.43 15.42
C PHE A 63 -8.46 7.13 16.46
N THR A 64 -7.17 7.29 16.11
CA THR A 64 -6.06 6.92 16.99
C THR A 64 -5.08 8.08 17.17
N ASP A 65 -4.77 8.43 18.42
CA ASP A 65 -3.71 9.39 18.77
C ASP A 65 -2.36 8.68 18.97
N SER A 66 -1.85 8.07 17.90
CA SER A 66 -0.57 7.35 17.91
C SER A 66 0.40 7.94 16.89
N PHE A 67 1.64 7.43 16.84
CA PHE A 67 2.66 7.85 15.86
C PHE A 67 2.20 7.70 14.39
N THR A 68 1.28 6.77 14.14
CA THR A 68 0.66 6.53 12.83
C THR A 68 -0.74 7.13 12.73
N GLY A 69 -1.18 7.91 13.72
CA GLY A 69 -2.45 8.64 13.67
C GLY A 69 -2.44 9.74 12.61
N ILE A 70 -3.59 9.97 11.98
CA ILE A 70 -3.76 11.03 10.98
C ILE A 70 -4.97 11.91 11.26
N ASN A 71 -4.89 13.17 10.84
CA ASN A 71 -6.04 14.06 10.89
C ASN A 71 -7.09 13.59 9.87
N TYR A 72 -8.36 13.58 10.27
CA TYR A 72 -9.48 13.19 9.41
C TYR A 72 -9.49 13.93 8.06
N LEU A 73 -9.13 15.21 8.02
CA LEU A 73 -9.06 16.02 6.79
C LEU A 73 -8.00 15.50 5.80
N ASN A 74 -7.00 14.76 6.27
CA ASN A 74 -5.97 14.19 5.43
C ASN A 74 -6.35 12.82 4.88
N THR A 75 -7.39 12.16 5.41
CA THR A 75 -7.80 10.81 4.97
C THR A 75 -8.04 10.70 3.46
N PRO A 76 -8.77 11.64 2.81
CA PRO A 76 -8.96 11.58 1.36
C PRO A 76 -7.64 11.63 0.58
N TYR A 77 -6.62 12.31 1.12
CA TYR A 77 -5.31 12.42 0.50
C TYR A 77 -4.57 11.07 0.45
N TYR A 78 -4.64 10.28 1.53
CA TYR A 78 -4.10 8.92 1.57
C TYR A 78 -4.86 8.00 0.62
N ILE A 79 -6.19 8.04 0.66
CA ILE A 79 -7.04 7.19 -0.21
C ILE A 79 -6.76 7.47 -1.69
N LEU A 80 -6.62 8.73 -2.08
CA LEU A 80 -6.30 9.08 -3.47
C LEU A 80 -4.92 8.56 -3.89
N ALA A 81 -3.91 8.66 -3.02
CA ALA A 81 -2.60 8.09 -3.25
C ALA A 81 -2.66 6.57 -3.41
N GLU A 82 -3.38 5.88 -2.52
CA GLU A 82 -3.56 4.43 -2.56
C GLU A 82 -4.27 3.98 -3.85
N LEU A 83 -5.32 4.69 -4.27
CA LEU A 83 -6.03 4.40 -5.52
C LEU A 83 -5.14 4.61 -6.75
N LEU A 84 -4.31 5.65 -6.77
CA LEU A 84 -3.33 5.85 -7.85
C LEU A 84 -2.29 4.72 -7.87
N GLY A 85 -1.75 4.35 -6.72
CA GLY A 85 -0.84 3.21 -6.57
C GLY A 85 -1.48 1.90 -7.08
N MET A 86 -2.75 1.67 -6.75
CA MET A 86 -3.53 0.54 -7.25
C MET A 86 -3.66 0.52 -8.77
N ILE A 87 -4.04 1.65 -9.39
CA ILE A 87 -4.20 1.74 -10.85
C ILE A 87 -2.88 1.40 -11.55
N ILE A 88 -1.77 1.98 -11.08
CA ILE A 88 -0.43 1.71 -11.64
C ILE A 88 -0.06 0.24 -11.44
N ALA A 89 -0.29 -0.32 -10.25
CA ALA A 89 0.01 -1.71 -9.97
C ALA A 89 -0.77 -2.68 -10.85
N ILE A 90 -2.07 -2.47 -11.05
CA ILE A 90 -2.90 -3.32 -11.91
C ILE A 90 -2.34 -3.34 -13.34
N TYR A 91 -1.95 -2.18 -13.88
CA TYR A 91 -1.30 -2.10 -15.19
C TYR A 91 -0.01 -2.92 -15.24
N LEU A 92 0.87 -2.78 -14.24
CA LEU A 92 2.14 -3.50 -14.18
C LEU A 92 1.94 -5.01 -13.96
N VAL A 93 1.06 -5.40 -13.04
CA VAL A 93 0.72 -6.80 -12.76
C VAL A 93 0.19 -7.49 -14.01
N LYS A 94 -0.67 -6.80 -14.77
CA LYS A 94 -1.18 -7.34 -16.03
C LYS A 94 -0.02 -7.66 -16.98
N LYS A 95 0.89 -6.71 -17.18
CA LYS A 95 2.04 -6.85 -18.09
C LYS A 95 3.07 -7.90 -17.61
N LEU A 96 3.32 -7.96 -16.30
CA LEU A 96 4.39 -8.79 -15.74
C LEU A 96 3.96 -10.24 -15.46
N PHE A 97 2.71 -10.45 -15.05
CA PHE A 97 2.27 -11.74 -14.51
C PHE A 97 1.10 -12.37 -15.26
N LEU A 98 0.30 -11.58 -15.98
CA LEU A 98 -0.96 -12.03 -16.60
C LEU A 98 -0.95 -12.01 -18.13
N GLU A 99 -0.06 -11.23 -18.77
CA GLU A 99 0.16 -11.34 -20.21
C GLU A 99 0.79 -12.71 -20.51
N LYS A 100 -0.08 -13.60 -20.99
CA LYS A 100 0.29 -14.86 -21.62
C LYS A 100 0.66 -14.50 -23.06
N ASN A 101 1.89 -14.81 -23.49
CA ASN A 101 2.24 -14.84 -24.92
C ASN A 101 1.23 -15.67 -25.71
#